data_AF-A0AAI8EQL8-F1
#
_entry.id   AF-A0AAI8EQL8-F1
#
_cell.length_a   1.000
_cell.length_b   1.000
_cell.length_c   1.000
_cell.angle_alpha   90.00
_cell.angle_beta   90.00
_cell.angle_gamma   90.00
#
_symmetry.space_group_name_H-M   'P 1'
#
loop_
_entity.id
_entity.type
_entity.pdbx_description
1 polymer ?
#
loop_
_entity_poly.entity_id
_entity_poly.type
_entity_poly.pdbx_seq_one_letter_code
_entity_poly.pdbx_strand_id
1 'polypeptide(L)' 'MRMRVLVKRILRKYGYPPDPQDAAVRTVLQQAEALSAAWSA' A
#
# COMPACT_ATOMS: atom_id res chain seq x y z
N MET A 1 5.60 -9.97 -2.43
CA MET A 1 6.50 -9.09 -1.64
C MET A 1 6.84 -7.73 -2.27
N ARG A 2 7.06 -7.64 -3.59
CA ARG A 2 7.58 -6.40 -4.25
C ARG A 2 6.71 -5.15 -4.07
N MET A 3 5.38 -5.29 -4.11
CA MET A 3 4.46 -4.15 -3.92
C MET A 3 4.56 -3.53 -2.51
N ARG A 4 4.66 -4.37 -1.47
CA ARG A 4 4.82 -3.89 -0.08
C ARG A 4 6.10 -3.04 0.09
N VAL A 5 7.19 -3.43 -0.56
CA VAL A 5 8.46 -2.67 -0.54
C VAL A 5 8.31 -1.32 -1.22
N LEU A 6 7.62 -1.26 -2.36
CA LEU A 6 7.36 -0.01 -3.07
C LEU A 6 6.48 0.94 -2.24
N VAL A 7 5.41 0.43 -1.64
CA VAL A 7 4.53 1.22 -0.77
C VAL A 7 5.30 1.75 0.43
N LYS A 8 6.10 0.91 1.12
CA LYS A 8 6.96 1.36 2.22
C LYS A 8 7.96 2.44 1.79
N ARG A 9 8.55 2.33 0.60
CA ARG A 9 9.45 3.36 0.04
C ARG A 9 8.73 4.69 -0.20
N ILE A 10 7.52 4.65 -0.74
CA ILE A 10 6.69 5.84 -0.98
C ILE A 10 6.32 6.51 0.34
N LEU A 11 5.83 5.73 1.31
CA LEU A 11 5.48 6.24 2.64
C LEU A 11 6.66 6.94 3.32
N ARG A 12 7.86 6.35 3.27
CA ARG A 12 9.09 6.98 3.78
C ARG A 12 9.46 8.25 3.03
N LYS A 13 9.34 8.26 1.70
CA LYS A 13 9.62 9.43 0.86
C LYS A 13 8.77 10.64 1.25
N TYR A 14 7.52 10.40 1.69
CA TYR A 14 6.59 11.45 2.10
C TYR A 14 6.50 11.64 3.64
N GLY A 15 7.47 11.11 4.40
CA GLY A 15 7.56 11.37 5.85
C GLY A 15 6.53 10.63 6.70
N TYR A 16 5.92 9.57 6.17
CA TYR A 16 4.93 8.81 6.93
C TYR A 16 5.59 8.09 8.12
N PRO A 17 5.07 8.24 9.35
CA PRO A 17 5.69 7.69 10.54
C PRO A 17 5.73 6.16 10.51
N PRO A 18 6.77 5.52 11.08
CA PRO A 18 6.97 4.08 11.02
C PRO A 18 5.91 3.28 11.77
N ASP A 19 5.27 3.87 12.79
CA ASP A 19 4.31 3.19 13.66
C ASP A 19 3.00 2.82 12.93
N PRO A 20 2.28 3.75 12.26
CA PRO A 20 1.14 3.39 11.43
C PRO A 20 1.52 2.86 10.03
N GLN A 21 2.82 2.73 9.70
CA GLN A 21 3.27 2.42 8.34
C GLN A 21 2.77 1.06 7.84
N ASP A 22 2.72 0.04 8.71
CA ASP A 22 2.23 -1.28 8.31
C ASP A 22 0.71 -1.29 8.07
N ALA A 23 -0.06 -0.51 8.83
CA ALA A 23 -1.49 -0.33 8.59
C ALA A 23 -1.74 0.36 7.23
N ALA A 24 -1.02 1.45 6.94
CA ALA A 24 -1.09 2.13 5.65
C ALA A 24 -0.73 1.22 4.47
N VAL A 25 0.30 0.36 4.63
CA VAL A 25 0.66 -0.64 3.61
C VAL A 25 -0.48 -1.63 3.38
N ARG A 26 -1.15 -2.10 4.43
CA ARG A 26 -2.29 -3.03 4.30
C ARG A 26 -3.45 -2.39 3.55
N THR A 27 -3.80 -1.14 3.88
CA THR A 27 -4.88 -0.40 3.21
C THR A 27 -4.62 -0.24 1.71
N VAL A 28 -3.41 0.16 1.32
CA VAL A 28 -3.06 0.33 -0.11
C VAL A 28 -3.16 -0.99 -0.87
N LEU A 29 -2.78 -2.11 -0.26
CA LEU A 29 -2.92 -3.42 -0.89
C LEU A 29 -4.38 -3.83 -1.07
N GLN A 30 -5.22 -3.62 -0.05
CA GLN A 30 -6.66 -3.91 -0.13
C GLN A 30 -7.34 -3.07 -1.21
N GLN A 31 -7.00 -1.78 -1.31
CA GLN A 31 -7.52 -0.91 -2.36
C GLN A 31 -7.07 -1.36 -3.75
N ALA A 32 -5.81 -1.78 -3.91
CA ALA A 32 -5.30 -2.29 -5.19
C ALA A 32 -6.01 -3.60 -5.61
N GLU A 33 -6.26 -4.51 -4.67
CA GLU A 33 -7.01 -5.74 -4.91
C GLU A 33 -8.46 -5.44 -5.32
N ALA A 34 -9.14 -4.55 -4.59
CA ALA A 34 -10.52 -4.15 -4.90
C ALA A 34 -10.64 -3.47 -6.28
N LEU A 35 -9.70 -2.57 -6.61
CA LEU A 35 -9.66 -1.91 -7.91
C LEU A 35 -9.38 -2.91 -9.04
N SER A 36 -8.45 -3.84 -8.83
CA SER A 36 -8.15 -4.89 -9.80
C SER A 36 -9.38 -5.78 -10.06
N ALA A 37 -10.10 -6.17 -9.00
CA ALA A 37 -11.31 -6.97 -9.13
C ALA A 37 -12.40 -6.22 -9.90
N ALA A 38 -12.57 -4.92 -9.64
CA ALA A 38 -13.54 -4.08 -10.33
C ALA A 38 -13.25 -3.92 -11.83
N TRP A 39 -11.98 -3.93 -12.25
CA TRP A 39 -11.62 -3.82 -13.67
C TRP A 39 -11.64 -5.14 -14.44
N SER A 40 -11.63 -6.28 -13.74
CA SER A 40 -11.72 -7.62 -14.35
C SER A 40 -13.15 -8.14 -14.52
N ALA A 41 -14.15 -7.37 -14.06
CA ALA A 41 -15.57 -7.66 -14.17
C ALA A 41 -16.18 -7.07 -15.45
#